data_AF-A0A0E2Z372-F1
#
_entry.id   AF-A0A0E2Z372-F1
#
_cell.length_a   1.000
_cell.length_b   1.000
_cell.length_c   1.000
_cell.angle_alpha   90.00
_cell.angle_beta   90.00
_cell.angle_gamma   90.00
#
_symmetry.space_group_name_H-M   'P 1'
#
loop_
_entity.id
_entity.type
_entity.pdbx_description
1 polymer ?
#
loop_
_entity_poly.entity_id
_entity_poly.type
_entity_poly.pdbx_seq_one_letter_code
_entity_poly.pdbx_strand_id
1 'polypeptide(L)'
;MGLFGGKKEEYCAVCNKRTPNTSKPKKEWNIKGQLCAKCFVDFMKKPVPKKADDACVACGAEPGGLYLWKPKKEWDLKGWLCEPCFNEWQKSDNELKK
;
A
#
# COMPACT_ATOMS: atom_id res chain seq x y z
N MET A 1 7.02 -18.41 -44.56
CA MET A 1 7.62 -17.08 -44.36
C MET A 1 7.40 -16.67 -42.90
N GLY A 2 8.47 -16.28 -42.20
CA GLY A 2 8.58 -16.28 -40.74
C GLY A 2 7.69 -15.29 -39.99
N LEU A 3 7.04 -15.79 -38.94
CA LEU A 3 6.24 -15.05 -37.95
C LEU A 3 7.07 -14.57 -36.74
N PHE A 4 8.39 -14.44 -36.89
CA PHE A 4 9.25 -13.88 -35.86
C PHE A 4 9.47 -12.40 -36.14
N GLY A 5 8.41 -11.61 -35.98
CA GLY A 5 8.54 -10.16 -35.82
C GLY A 5 9.50 -9.92 -34.67
N GLY A 6 10.66 -9.32 -34.97
CA GLY A 6 11.73 -9.08 -34.02
C GLY A 6 11.18 -8.47 -32.73
N LYS A 7 11.18 -9.27 -31.66
CA LYS A 7 10.82 -8.80 -30.32
C LYS A 7 11.87 -7.76 -29.98
N LYS A 8 11.47 -6.48 -29.96
CA LYS A 8 12.34 -5.38 -29.53
C LYS A 8 12.95 -5.80 -28.22
N GLU A 9 14.27 -5.92 -28.22
CA GLU A 9 15.05 -6.42 -27.11
C GLU A 9 15.00 -5.36 -26.02
N GLU A 10 14.05 -5.49 -25.12
CA GLU A 10 13.86 -4.55 -24.03
C GLU A 10 14.76 -4.92 -22.86
N TYR A 11 15.30 -3.89 -22.21
CA TYR A 11 16.18 -4.02 -21.05
C TYR A 11 15.37 -3.86 -19.78
N CYS A 12 15.62 -4.71 -18.79
CA CYS A 12 15.01 -4.56 -17.47
C CYS A 12 15.56 -3.31 -16.77
N ALA A 13 14.69 -2.41 -16.30
CA ALA A 13 15.09 -1.19 -15.58
C ALA A 13 15.83 -1.44 -14.25
N VAL A 14 15.73 -2.66 -13.68
CA VAL A 14 16.33 -3.00 -12.39
C VAL A 14 17.63 -3.77 -12.54
N CYS A 15 17.61 -4.85 -13.33
CA CYS A 15 18.79 -5.72 -13.48
C CYS A 15 19.57 -5.50 -14.78
N ASN A 16 19.13 -4.58 -15.65
CA ASN A 16 19.72 -4.26 -16.95
C ASN A 16 19.93 -5.45 -17.89
N LYS A 17 19.27 -6.60 -17.60
CA LYS A 17 19.33 -7.78 -18.47
C LYS A 17 18.42 -7.59 -19.68
N ARG A 18 18.94 -7.90 -20.86
CA ARG A 18 18.19 -8.01 -22.11
C ARG A 18 17.22 -9.19 -21.99
N THR A 19 15.92 -8.95 -22.12
CA THR A 19 14.92 -10.02 -22.06
C THR A 19 13.81 -9.78 -23.08
N PRO A 20 13.32 -10.83 -23.76
CA PRO A 20 12.24 -10.69 -24.73
C PRO A 20 10.85 -10.53 -24.08
N ASN A 21 10.74 -10.81 -22.77
CA ASN A 21 9.48 -10.78 -22.03
C ASN A 21 9.61 -9.81 -20.85
N THR A 22 9.16 -8.58 -21.07
CA THR A 22 9.10 -7.56 -20.03
C THR A 22 7.66 -7.29 -19.60
N SER A 23 7.47 -6.98 -18.32
CA SER A 23 6.18 -6.67 -17.69
C SER A 23 6.19 -5.23 -17.20
N LYS A 24 5.03 -4.57 -17.28
CA LYS A 24 4.86 -3.21 -16.76
C LYS A 24 4.78 -3.27 -15.22
N PRO A 25 5.62 -2.52 -14.49
CA PRO A 25 5.54 -2.45 -13.04
C PRO A 25 4.20 -1.85 -12.60
N LYS A 26 3.76 -2.20 -11.38
CA LYS A 26 2.60 -1.55 -10.76
C LYS A 26 2.91 -0.07 -10.50
N LYS A 27 1.89 0.80 -10.63
CA LYS A 27 2.03 2.25 -10.48
C LYS A 27 2.53 2.68 -9.09
N GLU A 28 2.18 1.89 -8.08
CA GLU A 28 2.63 2.01 -6.68
C GLU A 28 4.16 1.89 -6.50
N TRP A 29 4.88 1.19 -7.37
CA TRP A 29 6.31 0.95 -7.20
C TRP A 29 7.20 2.11 -7.68
N ASN A 30 6.63 3.12 -8.35
CA ASN A 30 7.35 4.29 -8.87
C ASN A 30 8.54 3.96 -9.82
N ILE A 31 8.53 2.79 -10.46
CA ILE A 31 9.61 2.38 -11.38
C ILE A 31 9.30 2.88 -12.79
N LYS A 32 10.20 3.70 -13.36
CA LYS A 32 10.13 4.13 -14.76
C LYS A 32 10.88 3.13 -15.66
N GLY A 33 10.12 2.32 -16.39
CA GLY A 33 10.64 1.34 -17.35
C GLY A 33 9.94 -0.02 -17.22
N GLN A 34 10.38 -0.99 -18.01
CA GLN A 34 9.83 -2.35 -17.95
C GLN A 34 10.71 -3.26 -17.10
N LEU A 35 10.09 -4.23 -16.42
CA LEU A 35 10.77 -5.20 -15.57
C LEU A 35 10.79 -6.57 -16.25
N CYS A 36 11.87 -7.32 -16.11
CA CYS A 36 11.86 -8.74 -16.47
C CYS A 36 10.97 -9.53 -15.50
N ALA A 37 10.46 -10.69 -15.94
CA ALA A 37 9.59 -11.54 -15.12
C ALA A 37 10.18 -11.84 -13.72
N LYS A 38 11.49 -12.10 -13.65
CA LYS A 38 12.18 -12.37 -12.38
C LYS A 38 12.17 -11.17 -11.43
N CYS A 39 12.48 -9.96 -11.93
CA CYS A 39 12.41 -8.75 -11.13
C CYS A 39 10.97 -8.42 -10.75
N PHE A 40 10.01 -8.59 -11.66
CA PHE A 40 8.60 -8.35 -11.36
C PHE A 40 8.10 -9.20 -10.18
N VAL A 41 8.43 -10.51 -10.16
CA VAL A 41 8.09 -11.40 -9.04
C VAL A 41 8.81 -11.02 -7.74
N ASP A 42 10.08 -10.59 -7.83
CA ASP A 42 10.84 -10.14 -6.66
C ASP A 42 10.18 -8.91 -6.01
N PHE A 43 9.77 -7.94 -6.82
CA PHE A 43 9.04 -6.76 -6.34
C PHE A 43 7.65 -7.09 -5.78
N MET A 44 6.95 -8.09 -6.34
CA MET A 44 5.68 -8.55 -5.74
C MET A 44 5.86 -9.18 -4.35
N LYS A 45 7.02 -9.79 -4.08
CA LYS A 45 7.33 -10.38 -2.77
C LYS A 45 7.76 -9.35 -1.73
N LYS A 46 8.21 -8.16 -2.16
CA LYS A 46 8.60 -7.12 -1.21
C LYS A 46 7.34 -6.59 -0.52
N PRO A 47 7.33 -6.49 0.82
CA PRO A 47 6.24 -5.83 1.52
C PRO A 47 6.26 -4.37 1.06
N VAL A 48 5.26 -3.99 0.27
CA VAL A 48 5.03 -2.59 -0.07
C VAL A 48 4.76 -1.90 1.28
N PRO A 49 5.50 -0.83 1.65
CA PRO A 49 5.20 -0.10 2.86
C PRO A 49 3.76 0.39 2.75
N LYS A 50 2.87 -0.23 3.53
CA LYS A 50 1.48 0.20 3.64
C LYS A 50 1.52 1.64 4.17
N LYS A 51 0.67 2.49 3.62
CA LYS A 51 0.63 3.88 4.07
C LYS A 51 0.22 3.87 5.55
N ALA A 52 0.88 4.69 6.36
CA ALA A 52 0.56 4.83 7.78
C ALA A 52 -0.89 5.28 8.04
N ASP A 53 -1.59 5.73 6.99
CA ASP A 53 -3.02 6.05 7.01
C ASP A 53 -3.94 4.84 7.29
N ASP A 54 -3.44 3.61 7.19
CA ASP A 54 -4.22 2.38 7.44
C ASP A 54 -4.11 1.88 8.91
N ALA A 55 -3.49 2.66 9.80
CA ALA A 55 -3.32 2.33 11.22
C ALA A 55 -4.16 3.22 12.15
N CYS A 56 -4.51 2.71 13.33
CA CYS A 56 -5.18 3.47 14.37
C CYS A 56 -4.27 4.57 14.93
N VAL A 57 -4.70 5.83 14.95
CA VAL A 57 -3.91 6.95 15.48
C VAL A 57 -3.73 6.93 17.00
N ALA A 58 -4.63 6.26 17.74
CA ALA A 58 -4.57 6.21 19.19
C ALA A 58 -3.63 5.10 19.70
N CYS A 59 -3.67 3.91 19.08
CA CYS A 59 -2.92 2.74 19.56
C CYS A 59 -1.89 2.20 18.56
N GLY A 60 -1.84 2.71 17.33
CA GLY A 60 -0.95 2.22 16.29
C GLY A 60 -1.30 0.84 15.74
N ALA A 61 -2.40 0.22 16.20
CA ALA A 61 -2.82 -1.09 15.71
C ALA A 61 -3.16 -1.01 14.22
N GLU A 62 -2.71 -2.01 13.46
CA GLU A 62 -3.10 -2.25 12.08
C GLU A 62 -4.28 -3.25 12.10
N PRO A 63 -5.55 -2.81 12.05
CA PRO A 63 -6.69 -3.71 12.20
C PRO A 63 -6.85 -4.71 11.05
N GLY A 64 -5.94 -4.77 10.06
CA GLY A 64 -5.88 -5.85 9.08
C GLY A 64 -7.15 -6.03 8.24
N GLY A 65 -7.97 -4.97 8.10
CA GLY A 65 -9.28 -5.01 7.44
C GLY A 65 -10.48 -4.84 8.38
N LEU A 66 -10.28 -4.80 9.70
CA LEU A 66 -11.34 -4.49 10.66
C LEU A 66 -11.62 -2.98 10.68
N TYR A 67 -12.91 -2.66 10.77
CA TYR A 67 -13.51 -1.34 10.62
C TYR A 67 -12.73 -0.24 11.35
N LEU A 68 -12.09 0.63 10.56
CA LEU A 68 -11.52 1.90 11.01
C LEU A 68 -12.65 2.93 11.08
N TRP A 69 -12.79 3.57 12.23
CA TRP A 69 -13.83 4.55 12.55
C TRP A 69 -13.26 5.97 12.47
N LYS A 70 -14.03 6.88 11.89
CA LYS A 70 -13.65 8.29 11.83
C LYS A 70 -13.93 8.95 13.19
N PRO A 71 -12.95 9.60 13.82
CA PRO A 71 -13.16 10.32 15.09
C PRO A 71 -14.20 11.44 14.93
N LYS A 72 -14.89 11.77 16.04
CA LYS A 72 -15.78 12.93 16.08
C LYS A 72 -14.98 14.22 15.84
N LYS A 73 -15.62 15.22 15.21
CA LYS A 73 -14.99 16.52 14.94
C LYS A 73 -14.53 17.23 16.22
N GLU A 74 -15.22 17.01 17.32
CA GLU A 74 -14.92 17.58 18.64
C GLU A 74 -13.58 17.09 19.22
N TRP A 75 -13.07 15.95 18.78
CA TRP A 75 -11.86 15.34 19.37
C TRP A 75 -10.54 15.83 18.74
N ASP A 76 -10.60 16.64 17.68
CA ASP A 76 -9.44 17.18 16.94
C ASP A 76 -8.37 16.14 16.52
N LEU A 77 -8.77 14.87 16.33
CA LEU A 77 -7.86 13.79 15.91
C LEU A 77 -7.73 13.73 14.38
N LYS A 78 -6.49 13.78 13.88
CA LYS A 78 -6.17 13.60 12.45
C LYS A 78 -5.81 12.15 12.14
N GLY A 79 -6.81 11.36 11.79
CA GLY A 79 -6.66 10.01 11.21
C GLY A 79 -7.82 9.10 11.58
N TRP A 80 -7.58 7.78 11.61
CA TRP A 80 -8.59 6.77 11.88
C TRP A 80 -8.39 6.10 13.25
N LEU A 81 -9.48 5.68 13.89
CA LEU A 81 -9.45 4.93 15.14
C LEU A 81 -9.93 3.51 14.91
N CYS A 82 -9.36 2.52 15.59
CA CYS A 82 -9.99 1.21 15.66
C CYS A 82 -11.22 1.25 16.59
N GLU A 83 -12.16 0.33 16.37
CA GLU A 83 -13.38 0.20 17.17
C GLU A 83 -13.18 0.27 18.70
N PRO A 84 -12.21 -0.44 19.32
CA PRO A 84 -12.01 -0.36 20.77
C PRO A 84 -11.60 1.05 21.20
N CYS A 85 -10.65 1.68 20.51
CA CYS A 85 -10.24 3.05 20.83
C CYS A 85 -11.38 4.04 20.62
N PHE A 86 -12.18 3.89 19.57
CA PHE A 86 -13.33 4.76 19.35
C PHE A 86 -14.32 4.68 20.51
N ASN A 87 -14.65 3.47 20.98
CA ASN A 87 -15.57 3.27 22.09
C ASN A 87 -15.04 3.83 23.43
N GLU A 88 -13.75 3.68 23.71
CA GLU A 88 -13.13 4.25 24.91
C GLU A 88 -13.17 5.79 24.92
N TRP A 89 -12.91 6.39 23.77
CA TRP A 89 -13.02 7.85 23.60
C TRP A 89 -14.46 8.34 23.73
N GLN A 90 -15.45 7.60 23.20
CA GLN A 90 -16.86 7.95 23.37
C GLN A 90 -17.30 7.93 24.83
N LYS A 91 -16.83 6.96 25.62
CA LYS A 91 -17.11 6.90 27.06
C LYS A 91 -16.49 8.09 27.78
N SER A 92 -15.22 8.37 27.52
CA SER A 92 -14.50 9.49 28.15
C SER A 92 -15.15 10.85 27.83
N ASP A 93 -15.56 11.08 26.57
CA ASP A 93 -16.28 12.29 26.14
C ASP A 93 -17.64 12.45 26.86
N ASN A 94 -18.35 11.35 27.06
CA ASN A 94 -19.66 11.36 27.72
C ASN A 94 -19.54 11.60 29.24
N GLU A 95 -18.48 11.11 29.88
CA GLU A 95 -18.22 11.35 31.31
C GLU A 95 -17.79 12.80 31.57
N LEU A 96 -17.01 13.41 30.66
CA LEU A 96 -16.58 14.82 30.78
C LEU A 96 -17.72 15.84 30.58
N LYS A 97 -18.83 15.41 29.97
CA LYS A 97 -20.02 16.25 29.71
C LYS A 97 -21.12 16.09 30.77
N LYS A 98 -20.89 15.26 31.80
CA LYS A 98 -21.79 15.08 32.95
C LYS A 98 -21.45 16.03 34.08
#